data_AF-A0A1F3SE37-F1
#
_entry.id   AF-A0A1F3SE37-F1
#
_cell.length_a   1.000
_cell.length_b   1.000
_cell.length_c   1.000
_cell.angle_alpha   90.00
_cell.angle_beta   90.00
_cell.angle_gamma   90.00
#
_symmetry.space_group_name_H-M   'P 1'
#
loop_
_entity.id
_entity.type
_entity.pdbx_description
1 polymer ?
#
loop_
_entity_poly.entity_id
_entity_poly.type
_entity_poly.pdbx_seq_one_letter_code
_entity_poly.pdbx_strand_id
1 'polypeptide(L)'
;MDLRHVVDQVLINDTKVLVEREREIMSKVLHYLREVDRRKLYADIGYSSMFAYCTDELRYSPDQAGRRISACRMLATLPEIEEKLDRGELNLTVLGLAKSYFKENNLTLAQQRELLDEITNKPKREVGR
;
A
#
# COMPACT_ATOMS: atom_id res chain seq x y z
N MET A 1 -19.78 17.78 -1.07
CA MET A 1 -19.30 18.37 -2.33
C MET A 1 -20.39 18.16 -3.37
N ASP A 2 -20.82 19.21 -4.06
CA ASP A 2 -21.80 19.10 -5.17
C ASP A 2 -21.06 19.16 -6.50
N LEU A 3 -21.24 18.15 -7.36
CA LEU A 3 -20.54 17.99 -8.63
C LEU A 3 -21.46 18.13 -9.86
N ARG A 4 -22.76 18.39 -9.66
CA ARG A 4 -23.77 18.41 -10.72
C ARG A 4 -23.55 19.48 -11.81
N HIS A 5 -22.67 20.43 -11.56
CA HIS A 5 -22.35 21.54 -12.47
C HIS A 5 -20.95 21.42 -13.11
N VAL A 6 -20.21 20.34 -12.81
CA VAL A 6 -18.87 20.11 -13.37
C VAL A 6 -19.01 19.46 -14.74
N VAL A 7 -18.27 19.97 -15.72
CA VAL A 7 -18.23 19.41 -17.08
C VAL A 7 -17.63 18.01 -17.07
N ASP A 8 -18.23 17.07 -17.81
CA ASP A 8 -17.84 15.64 -17.83
C ASP A 8 -16.33 15.41 -18.01
N GLN A 9 -15.70 16.13 -18.94
CA GLN A 9 -14.27 15.97 -19.19
C GLN A 9 -13.40 16.44 -18.02
N VAL A 10 -13.84 17.50 -17.32
CA VAL A 10 -13.18 17.98 -16.10
C VAL A 10 -13.36 16.95 -15.00
N LEU A 11 -14.57 16.43 -14.81
CA LEU A 11 -14.86 15.40 -13.81
C LEU A 11 -13.98 14.15 -14.00
N ILE A 12 -13.85 13.66 -15.24
CA ILE A 12 -13.00 12.51 -15.56
C ILE A 12 -11.52 12.81 -15.28
N ASN A 13 -11.03 13.98 -15.69
CA ASN A 13 -9.62 14.34 -15.51
C ASN A 13 -9.28 14.56 -14.04
N ASP A 14 -10.10 15.30 -13.31
CA ASP A 14 -9.92 15.57 -11.89
C ASP A 14 -9.98 14.28 -11.08
N THR A 15 -10.86 13.34 -11.44
CA THR A 15 -10.90 12.01 -10.79
C THR A 15 -9.56 11.28 -10.94
N LYS A 16 -8.93 11.32 -12.12
CA LYS A 16 -7.61 10.68 -12.33
C LYS A 16 -6.53 11.33 -11.46
N VAL A 17 -6.49 12.65 -11.42
CA VAL A 17 -5.54 13.41 -10.60
C VAL A 17 -5.75 13.11 -9.10
N LEU A 18 -7.00 13.02 -8.65
CA LEU A 18 -7.31 12.67 -7.27
C LEU A 18 -6.87 11.24 -6.92
N VAL A 19 -7.03 10.29 -7.84
CA VAL A 19 -6.55 8.90 -7.66
C VAL A 19 -5.02 8.84 -7.61
N GLU A 20 -4.30 9.64 -8.39
CA GLU A 20 -2.84 9.74 -8.29
C GLU A 20 -2.41 10.30 -6.93
N ARG A 21 -3.05 11.39 -6.48
CA ARG A 21 -2.81 11.96 -5.14
C ARG A 21 -3.17 11.00 -4.01
N GLU A 22 -4.21 10.18 -4.18
CA GLU A 22 -4.56 9.14 -3.21
C GLU A 22 -3.42 8.14 -3.03
N ARG A 23 -2.78 7.73 -4.12
CA ARG A 23 -1.60 6.83 -4.06
C ARG A 23 -0.42 7.49 -3.37
N GLU A 24 -0.10 8.73 -3.71
CA GLU A 24 0.97 9.47 -3.04
C GLU A 24 0.73 9.63 -1.52
N ILE A 25 -0.52 9.91 -1.12
CA ILE A 25 -0.90 10.00 0.29
C ILE A 25 -0.75 8.64 0.96
N MET A 26 -1.19 7.57 0.31
CA MET A 26 -1.05 6.21 0.83
C MET A 26 0.43 5.84 1.00
N SER A 27 1.31 6.19 0.05
CA SER A 27 2.76 5.97 0.15
C SER A 27 3.35 6.70 1.37
N LYS A 28 3.00 7.97 1.56
CA LYS A 28 3.36 8.74 2.76
C LYS A 28 2.87 8.07 4.05
N VAL A 29 1.62 7.61 4.09
CA VAL A 29 1.08 6.87 5.25
C VAL A 29 1.94 5.65 5.57
N LEU A 30 2.36 4.87 4.56
CA LEU A 30 3.20 3.70 4.78
C LEU A 30 4.57 4.05 5.37
N HIS A 31 5.21 5.13 4.93
CA HIS A 31 6.47 5.60 5.53
C HIS A 31 6.32 6.02 6.99
N TYR A 32 5.24 6.72 7.32
CA TYR A 32 4.96 7.10 8.71
C TYR A 32 4.67 5.87 9.57
N LEU A 33 3.87 4.92 9.07
CA LEU A 33 3.62 3.66 9.77
C LEU A 33 4.90 2.84 9.95
N ARG A 34 5.81 2.86 8.98
CA ARG A 34 7.12 2.21 9.10
C ARG A 34 7.94 2.83 10.24
N GLU A 35 7.98 4.15 10.36
CA GLU A 35 8.70 4.80 11.45
C GLU A 35 8.05 4.58 12.82
N VAL A 36 6.72 4.56 12.89
CA VAL A 36 5.97 4.16 14.09
C VAL A 36 6.32 2.71 14.48
N ASP A 37 6.37 1.78 13.53
CA ASP A 37 6.72 0.37 13.78
C ASP A 37 8.19 0.24 14.23
N ARG A 38 9.13 0.92 13.54
CA ARG A 38 10.57 0.88 13.81
C ARG A 38 10.92 1.41 15.20
N ARG A 39 10.32 2.53 15.60
CA ARG A 39 10.52 3.16 16.91
C ARG A 39 9.62 2.58 18.00
N LYS A 40 8.67 1.71 17.63
CA LYS A 40 7.64 1.15 18.52
C LYS A 40 6.80 2.22 19.24
N LEU A 41 6.53 3.35 18.57
CA LEU A 41 5.78 4.47 19.19
C LEU A 41 4.37 4.07 19.61
N TYR A 42 3.79 3.04 18.96
CA TYR A 42 2.51 2.47 19.37
C TYR A 42 2.52 1.94 20.82
N ALA A 43 3.67 1.46 21.30
CA ALA A 43 3.81 0.96 22.67
C ALA A 43 3.90 2.14 23.66
N ASP A 44 4.60 3.21 23.30
CA ASP A 44 4.76 4.42 24.13
C ASP A 44 3.41 5.11 24.39
N ILE A 45 2.48 5.01 23.44
CA ILE A 45 1.12 5.56 23.56
C ILE A 45 0.08 4.51 24.01
N GLY A 46 0.52 3.32 24.45
CA GLY A 46 -0.31 2.36 25.19
C GLY A 46 -0.96 1.22 24.39
N TYR A 47 -0.65 1.03 23.11
CA TYR A 47 -1.17 -0.11 22.33
C TYR A 47 -0.28 -1.35 22.48
N SER A 48 -0.93 -2.52 22.58
CA SER A 48 -0.26 -3.81 22.73
C SER A 48 0.54 -4.25 21.50
N SER A 49 0.24 -3.68 20.32
CA SER A 49 0.91 -4.00 19.07
C SER A 49 0.65 -2.95 17.99
N MET A 50 1.45 -2.97 16.93
CA MET A 50 1.21 -2.19 15.71
C MET A 50 -0.17 -2.48 15.10
N PHE A 51 -0.66 -3.72 15.22
CA PHE A 51 -1.98 -4.10 14.74
C PHE A 51 -3.08 -3.41 15.53
N ALA A 52 -3.02 -3.47 16.86
CA ALA A 52 -3.96 -2.79 17.75
C ALA A 52 -3.95 -1.26 17.52
N TYR A 53 -2.78 -0.65 17.35
CA TYR A 53 -2.69 0.77 16.98
C TYR A 53 -3.40 1.08 15.66
N CYS A 54 -3.16 0.28 14.62
CA CYS A 54 -3.82 0.48 13.32
C CYS A 54 -5.34 0.28 13.38
N THR A 55 -5.85 -0.68 14.15
CA THR A 55 -7.29 -0.96 14.23
C THR A 55 -8.03 -0.02 15.19
N ASP A 56 -7.44 0.24 16.35
CA ASP A 56 -8.14 0.89 17.46
C ASP A 56 -7.98 2.41 17.40
N GLU A 57 -6.79 2.91 17.03
CA GLU A 57 -6.52 4.36 16.90
C GLU A 57 -6.81 4.85 15.49
N LEU A 58 -6.20 4.22 14.47
CA LEU A 58 -6.33 4.66 13.08
C LEU A 58 -7.61 4.16 12.40
N ARG A 59 -8.43 3.38 13.11
CA ARG A 59 -9.74 2.88 12.67
C ARG A 59 -9.72 2.07 11.37
N TYR A 60 -8.58 1.44 11.05
CA TYR A 60 -8.54 0.51 9.94
C TYR A 60 -9.28 -0.79 10.28
N SER A 61 -9.93 -1.38 9.29
CA SER A 61 -10.39 -2.77 9.44
C SER A 61 -9.19 -3.71 9.64
N PRO A 62 -9.38 -4.89 10.24
CA PRO A 62 -8.32 -5.91 10.38
C PRO A 62 -7.54 -6.17 9.08
N ASP A 63 -8.24 -6.32 7.96
CA ASP A 63 -7.64 -6.56 6.65
C ASP A 63 -6.83 -5.35 6.15
N GLN A 64 -7.37 -4.14 6.36
CA GLN A 64 -6.69 -2.89 5.99
C GLN A 64 -5.41 -2.68 6.79
N ALA A 65 -5.45 -2.98 8.11
CA ALA A 65 -4.31 -2.91 9.01
C ALA A 65 -3.24 -3.93 8.60
N GLY A 66 -3.62 -5.19 8.38
CA GLY A 66 -2.70 -6.25 7.98
C GLY A 66 -1.94 -5.94 6.68
N ARG A 67 -2.64 -5.43 5.65
CA ARG A 67 -2.02 -5.03 4.38
C ARG A 67 -1.05 -3.85 4.53
N ARG A 68 -1.41 -2.84 5.32
CA ARG A 68 -0.56 -1.66 5.58
C ARG A 68 0.69 -2.02 6.37
N ILE A 69 0.56 -2.85 7.40
CA ILE A 69 1.70 -3.34 8.19
C ILE A 69 2.64 -4.18 7.32
N SER A 70 2.08 -5.04 6.46
CA SER A 70 2.88 -5.83 5.52
C SER A 70 3.63 -4.91 4.55
N ALA A 71 2.94 -3.97 3.92
CA ALA A 71 3.52 -3.04 2.97
C ALA A 71 4.59 -2.13 3.59
N CYS A 72 4.34 -1.54 4.76
CA CYS A 72 5.32 -0.65 5.41
C CYS A 72 6.60 -1.38 5.84
N ARG A 73 6.49 -2.66 6.23
CA ARG A 73 7.63 -3.51 6.53
C ARG A 73 8.39 -3.93 5.27
N MET A 74 7.69 -4.19 4.16
CA MET A 74 8.33 -4.49 2.87
C MET A 74 9.10 -3.29 2.32
N LEU A 75 8.61 -2.06 2.51
CA LEU A 75 9.34 -0.83 2.12
C LEU A 75 10.72 -0.71 2.79
N ALA A 76 10.93 -1.34 3.95
CA ALA A 76 12.23 -1.32 4.62
C ALA A 76 13.30 -2.14 3.88
N THR A 77 12.88 -3.17 3.12
CA THR A 77 13.78 -4.09 2.40
C THR A 77 13.73 -3.93 0.88
N LEU A 78 12.62 -3.41 0.36
CA LEU A 78 12.30 -3.27 -1.06
C LEU A 78 11.80 -1.83 -1.31
N PRO A 79 12.68 -0.82 -1.25
CA PRO A 79 12.29 0.59 -1.41
C PRO A 79 11.63 0.90 -2.76
N GLU A 80 11.92 0.12 -3.81
CA GLU A 80 11.30 0.25 -5.13
C GLU A 80 9.76 0.06 -5.13
N ILE A 81 9.17 -0.46 -4.06
CA ILE A 81 7.72 -0.58 -3.89
C ILE A 81 7.06 0.81 -3.88
N GLU A 82 7.72 1.84 -3.36
CA GLU A 82 7.19 3.21 -3.30
C GLU A 82 6.85 3.75 -4.69
N GLU A 83 7.82 3.74 -5.60
CA GLU A 83 7.63 4.24 -6.97
C GLU A 83 6.53 3.46 -7.71
N LYS A 84 6.48 2.13 -7.50
CA LYS A 84 5.44 1.27 -8.08
C LYS A 84 4.04 1.55 -7.51
N LEU A 85 3.94 1.90 -6.23
CA LEU A 85 2.67 2.30 -5.62
C LEU A 85 2.19 3.65 -6.17
N ASP A 86 3.09 4.63 -6.27
CA ASP A 86 2.77 5.98 -6.76
C ASP A 86 2.32 5.93 -8.23
N ARG A 87 2.98 5.10 -9.06
CA ARG A 87 2.57 4.84 -10.46
C ARG A 87 1.29 4.00 -10.59
N GLY A 88 0.79 3.43 -9.50
CA GLY A 88 -0.36 2.52 -9.51
C GLY A 88 -0.08 1.18 -10.21
N GLU A 89 1.19 0.79 -10.25
CA GLU A 89 1.67 -0.50 -10.72
C GLU A 89 1.47 -1.59 -9.66
N LEU A 90 1.59 -1.22 -8.39
CA LEU A 90 1.25 -2.07 -7.24
C LEU A 90 0.12 -1.47 -6.41
N ASN A 91 -0.54 -2.30 -5.61
CA ASN A 91 -1.50 -1.88 -4.60
C ASN A 91 -1.35 -2.73 -3.32
N LEU A 92 -1.96 -2.28 -2.23
CA LEU A 92 -1.86 -2.92 -0.91
C LEU A 92 -2.35 -4.37 -0.89
N THR A 93 -3.31 -4.74 -1.74
CA THR A 93 -3.81 -6.11 -1.84
C THR A 93 -2.74 -7.03 -2.43
N VAL A 94 -2.12 -6.61 -3.54
CA VAL A 94 -1.03 -7.35 -4.19
C VAL A 94 0.16 -7.50 -3.24
N LEU A 95 0.53 -6.43 -2.52
CA LEU A 95 1.62 -6.49 -1.54
C LEU A 95 1.32 -7.46 -0.39
N GLY A 96 0.08 -7.48 0.11
CA GLY A 96 -0.35 -8.44 1.12
C GLY A 96 -0.22 -9.89 0.65
N LEU A 97 -0.67 -10.19 -0.58
CA LEU A 97 -0.53 -11.52 -1.18
C LEU A 97 0.92 -11.90 -1.42
N ALA A 98 1.72 -10.98 -1.97
CA ALA A 98 3.15 -11.18 -2.19
C ALA A 98 3.87 -11.49 -0.87
N LYS A 99 3.54 -10.79 0.22
CA LYS A 99 4.15 -11.03 1.52
C LYS A 99 3.88 -12.44 2.06
N SER A 100 2.65 -12.93 1.93
CA SER A 100 2.30 -14.31 2.29
C SER A 100 3.09 -15.31 1.45
N TYR A 101 3.11 -15.12 0.13
CA TYR A 101 3.85 -15.97 -0.80
C TYR A 101 5.36 -16.02 -0.50
N PHE A 102 5.97 -14.86 -0.20
CA PHE A 102 7.38 -14.76 0.17
C PHE A 102 7.71 -15.61 1.41
N LYS A 103 6.82 -15.58 2.40
CA LYS A 103 6.98 -16.32 3.65
C LYS A 103 6.80 -17.82 3.42
N GLU A 104 5.77 -18.22 2.68
CA GLU A 104 5.47 -19.63 2.40
C GLU A 104 6.58 -20.31 1.58
N ASN A 105 7.20 -19.58 0.65
CA ASN A 105 8.23 -20.11 -0.24
C ASN A 105 9.67 -19.78 0.20
N ASN A 106 9.85 -19.13 1.35
CA ASN A 106 11.15 -18.70 1.88
C ASN A 106 12.02 -17.96 0.85
N LEU A 107 11.42 -17.04 0.08
CA LEU A 107 12.12 -16.34 -0.98
C LEU A 107 13.20 -15.40 -0.41
N THR A 108 14.38 -15.40 -1.04
CA THR A 108 15.44 -14.42 -0.78
C THR A 108 15.02 -13.01 -1.24
N LEU A 109 15.67 -11.95 -0.75
CA LEU A 109 15.37 -10.58 -1.18
C LEU A 109 15.50 -10.38 -2.69
N ALA A 110 16.45 -11.06 -3.35
CA ALA A 110 16.60 -11.01 -4.80
C ALA A 110 15.39 -11.61 -5.52
N GLN A 111 14.93 -12.79 -5.09
CA GLN A 111 13.74 -13.45 -5.65
C GLN A 111 12.45 -12.66 -5.36
N GLN A 112 12.36 -12.02 -4.19
CA GLN A 112 11.23 -11.15 -3.86
C GLN A 112 11.14 -9.95 -4.81
N ARG A 113 12.27 -9.30 -5.09
CA ARG A 113 12.36 -8.19 -6.05
C ARG A 113 11.96 -8.61 -7.45
N GLU A 114 12.55 -9.71 -7.94
CA GLU A 114 12.24 -10.28 -9.24
C GLU A 114 10.74 -10.58 -9.39
N LEU A 115 10.12 -11.22 -8.39
CA LEU A 115 8.68 -11.49 -8.42
C LEU A 115 7.84 -10.21 -8.48
N LEU A 116 8.21 -9.16 -7.72
CA LEU A 116 7.48 -7.89 -7.78
C LEU A 116 7.60 -7.21 -9.15
N ASP A 117 8.76 -7.28 -9.79
CA ASP A 117 8.97 -6.77 -11.13
C ASP A 117 8.15 -7.55 -12.16
N GLU A 118 8.10 -8.88 -12.07
CA GLU A 118 7.24 -9.71 -12.92
C GLU A 118 5.76 -9.38 -12.76
N ILE A 119 5.26 -9.23 -11.53
CA ILE A 119 3.86 -8.87 -11.25
C ILE A 119 3.53 -7.49 -11.85
N THR A 120 4.48 -6.56 -11.78
CA THR A 120 4.34 -5.20 -12.29
C THR A 120 4.32 -5.15 -13.82
N ASN A 121 5.13 -5.99 -14.48
CA ASN A 121 5.33 -5.99 -15.93
C ASN A 121 4.26 -6.79 -16.70
N LYS A 122 3.39 -7.55 -16.02
CA LYS A 122 2.27 -8.23 -16.70
C LYS A 122 1.29 -7.18 -17.26
N PRO A 123 0.98 -7.21 -18.57
CA PRO A 123 0.14 -6.18 -19.19
C PRO A 123 -1.23 -6.12 -18.52
N LYS A 124 -1.70 -4.90 -18.18
CA LYS A 124 -3.02 -4.60 -17.59
C LYS A 124 -4.20 -4.84 -18.56
N ARG A 125 -4.19 -5.92 -19.34
CA ARG A 125 -5.26 -6.30 -20.27
C ARG A 125 -5.60 -7.78 -20.14
N GLU A 126 -6.46 -8.09 -19.17
CA GLU A 126 -7.55 -9.09 -19.22
C GLU A 126 -8.20 -9.21 -17.82
N VAL A 127 -8.70 -8.09 -17.29
CA VAL A 127 -9.70 -8.12 -16.21
C VAL A 127 -10.80 -7.15 -16.65
N GLY A 128 -11.70 -7.65 -17.49
CA GLY A 128 -12.80 -6.87 -18.05
C GLY A 128 -13.19 -7.27 -19.47
N ARG A 129 -13.63 -8.51 -19.65
CA ARG A 129 -14.65 -8.89 -20.63
C ARG A 129 -15.56 -9.93 -20.01
#